data_AF-A0A7Y1ZRN4-F1
#
_entry.id   AF-A0A7Y1ZRN4-F1
#
_cell.length_a   1.000
_cell.length_b   1.000
_cell.length_c   1.000
_cell.angle_alpha   90.00
_cell.angle_beta   90.00
_cell.angle_gamma   90.00
#
_symmetry.space_group_name_H-M   'P 1'
#
loop_
_entity.id
_entity.type
_entity.pdbx_description
1 polymer ?
#
loop_
_entity_poly.entity_id
_entity_poly.type
_entity_poly.pdbx_seq_one_letter_code
_entity_poly.pdbx_strand_id
1 'polypeptide(L)'
;MKSLKYLFLLSSAILLTSGCDSADDSSPNTFFVSYQKQVLINEIANSLSCGGATEYSLGHPTYIAEFEAVDNASSYTGRVLRKDGTYAADMVITTSDIGNGNLRYTQGVGSISVFLTCSQSDAMNEQQDRLDFMDDVGHQGIEITAVL
;
A
#
# COMPACT_ATOMS: atom_id res chain seq x y z
N MET A 1 -3.17 57.90 -18.12
CA MET A 1 -1.97 57.42 -18.83
C MET A 1 -2.30 56.03 -19.39
N LYS A 2 -2.29 55.88 -20.71
CA LYS A 2 -2.53 54.62 -21.45
C LYS A 2 -1.18 54.09 -21.93
N SER A 3 -0.87 52.83 -21.65
CA SER A 3 0.29 52.09 -22.17
C SER A 3 0.18 50.63 -21.68
N LEU A 4 0.43 49.55 -22.41
CA LEU A 4 0.50 49.23 -23.85
C LEU A 4 0.38 47.69 -23.86
N LYS A 5 -0.50 47.13 -24.71
CA LYS A 5 -0.63 45.68 -24.89
C LYS A 5 0.55 45.20 -25.75
N TYR A 6 1.33 44.24 -25.25
CA TYR A 6 2.29 43.51 -26.08
C TYR A 6 1.67 42.21 -26.58
N LEU A 7 1.35 42.24 -27.87
CA LEU A 7 1.01 41.11 -28.72
C LEU A 7 2.33 40.64 -29.35
N PHE A 8 2.76 39.41 -29.08
CA PHE A 8 3.80 38.75 -29.86
C PHE A 8 3.19 37.52 -30.54
N LEU A 9 2.97 37.64 -31.84
CA LEU A 9 2.81 36.54 -32.78
C LEU A 9 4.16 36.38 -33.48
N LEU A 10 4.73 35.19 -33.46
CA LEU A 10 5.62 34.72 -34.52
C LEU A 10 5.40 33.22 -34.74
N SER A 11 4.86 32.96 -35.92
CA SER A 11 4.62 31.69 -36.56
C SER A 11 5.94 31.10 -37.08
N SER A 12 6.15 29.79 -36.99
CA SER A 12 6.42 28.90 -38.15
C SER A 12 6.84 27.49 -37.71
N ALA A 13 6.28 26.54 -38.42
CA ALA A 13 6.37 25.10 -38.24
C ALA A 13 7.74 24.52 -38.65
N ILE A 14 8.11 23.39 -38.02
CA ILE A 14 8.89 22.32 -38.65
C ILE A 14 8.23 20.99 -38.29
N LEU A 15 7.63 20.36 -39.30
CA LEU A 15 7.33 18.94 -39.35
C LEU A 15 8.60 18.25 -39.87
N LEU A 16 9.19 17.32 -39.11
CA LEU A 16 10.02 16.24 -39.67
C LEU A 16 10.03 15.06 -38.70
N THR A 17 9.80 13.92 -39.33
CA THR A 17 9.62 12.56 -38.82
C THR A 17 10.91 11.96 -38.25
N SER A 18 10.80 11.31 -37.10
CA SER A 18 11.57 10.09 -36.82
C SER A 18 10.87 9.37 -35.67
N GLY A 19 10.40 8.15 -35.93
CA GLY A 19 9.93 7.28 -34.88
C GLY A 19 11.02 7.09 -33.83
N CYS A 20 10.71 7.44 -32.59
CA CYS A 20 11.28 6.74 -31.45
C CYS A 20 10.26 5.68 -31.08
N ASP A 21 10.43 4.53 -31.72
CA ASP A 21 10.04 3.24 -31.18
C ASP A 21 10.73 3.12 -29.81
N SER A 22 10.02 3.49 -28.74
CA SER A 22 10.41 3.15 -27.38
C SER A 22 9.57 1.97 -26.97
N ALA A 23 9.89 0.82 -27.57
CA ALA A 23 9.63 -0.44 -26.93
C ALA A 23 10.58 -0.52 -25.73
N ASP A 24 10.06 -0.27 -24.52
CA ASP A 24 10.60 -0.89 -23.32
C ASP A 24 9.53 -0.93 -22.20
N ASP A 25 8.86 -2.07 -22.14
CA ASP A 25 8.57 -2.84 -20.93
C ASP A 25 7.67 -2.25 -19.83
N SER A 26 6.52 -1.68 -20.18
CA SER A 26 5.36 -1.80 -19.29
C SER A 26 4.57 -3.03 -19.70
N SER A 27 4.75 -4.16 -19.03
CA SER A 27 3.73 -5.22 -19.07
C SER A 27 2.38 -4.54 -18.79
N PRO A 28 1.41 -4.53 -19.74
CA PRO A 28 0.21 -3.69 -19.68
C PRO A 28 -0.70 -4.02 -18.47
N ASN A 29 -0.31 -5.02 -17.68
CA ASN A 29 -0.99 -5.52 -16.51
C ASN A 29 -0.23 -5.22 -15.21
N THR A 30 0.80 -4.37 -15.25
CA THR A 30 1.62 -4.01 -14.08
C THR A 30 1.32 -2.60 -13.59
N PHE A 31 1.04 -2.44 -12.30
CA PHE A 31 0.68 -1.17 -11.68
C PHE A 31 1.12 -1.10 -10.22
N PHE A 32 1.25 0.11 -9.69
CA PHE A 32 1.69 0.34 -8.31
C PHE A 32 0.51 0.62 -7.37
N VAL A 33 0.54 0.03 -6.19
CA VAL A 33 -0.42 0.26 -5.11
C VAL A 33 0.34 0.66 -3.85
N SER A 34 0.00 1.83 -3.30
CA SER A 34 0.59 2.29 -2.04
C SER A 34 0.05 1.48 -0.87
N TYR A 35 0.90 1.20 0.12
CA TYR A 35 0.45 0.52 1.32
C TYR A 35 -0.25 1.45 2.31
N GLN A 36 -1.28 0.91 2.96
CA GLN A 36 -1.85 1.45 4.18
C GLN A 36 -1.32 0.64 5.36
N LYS A 37 -0.93 1.31 6.44
CA LYS A 37 -0.50 0.64 7.68
C LYS A 37 -1.72 0.31 8.54
N GLN A 38 -1.73 -0.89 9.11
CA GLN A 38 -2.79 -1.32 10.02
C GLN A 38 -2.20 -2.10 11.20
N VAL A 39 -2.61 -1.69 12.41
CA VAL A 39 -2.42 -2.43 13.65
C VAL A 39 -3.77 -2.38 14.37
N LEU A 40 -4.47 -3.51 14.48
CA LEU A 40 -5.80 -3.55 15.09
C LEU A 40 -5.68 -3.71 16.61
N ILE A 41 -6.50 -2.97 17.37
CA ILE A 41 -6.76 -3.27 18.77
C ILE A 41 -8.11 -3.97 18.83
N ASN A 42 -8.14 -5.18 19.39
CA ASN A 42 -9.38 -5.92 19.64
C ASN A 42 -9.71 -5.84 21.14
N GLU A 43 -10.98 -5.63 21.44
CA GLU A 43 -11.50 -5.51 22.79
C GLU A 43 -12.29 -6.76 23.18
N ILE A 44 -11.98 -7.31 24.34
CA ILE A 44 -12.63 -8.48 24.92
C ILE A 44 -13.28 -8.05 26.23
N ALA A 45 -14.59 -7.79 26.18
CA ALA A 45 -15.35 -7.37 27.35
C ALA A 45 -15.48 -8.49 28.40
N ASN A 46 -15.58 -8.10 29.68
CA ASN A 46 -15.78 -9.01 30.81
C ASN A 46 -14.70 -10.10 30.94
N SER A 47 -13.44 -9.76 30.66
CA SER A 47 -12.35 -10.73 30.70
C SER A 47 -11.98 -11.12 32.13
N LEU A 48 -11.80 -12.42 32.37
CA LEU A 48 -11.39 -12.96 33.67
C LEU A 48 -9.97 -12.54 34.04
N SER A 49 -9.06 -12.43 33.07
CA SER A 49 -7.67 -11.98 33.28
C SER A 49 -7.60 -10.55 33.80
N CYS A 50 -8.59 -9.73 33.44
CA CYS A 50 -8.74 -8.35 33.87
C CYS A 50 -9.78 -8.17 34.99
N GLY A 51 -10.10 -9.23 35.74
CA GLY A 51 -11.01 -9.14 36.89
C GLY A 51 -12.44 -8.71 36.54
N GLY A 52 -12.91 -9.04 35.32
CA GLY A 52 -14.21 -8.64 34.80
C GLY A 52 -14.19 -7.32 34.02
N ALA A 53 -13.04 -6.66 33.87
CA ALA A 53 -12.87 -5.50 32.99
C ALA A 53 -12.60 -5.93 31.53
N THR A 54 -12.54 -4.95 30.63
CA THR A 54 -12.13 -5.17 29.23
C THR A 54 -10.65 -5.53 29.15
N GLU A 55 -10.33 -6.57 28.40
CA GLU A 55 -8.98 -6.91 27.98
C GLU A 55 -8.77 -6.43 26.54
N TYR A 56 -7.61 -5.86 26.27
CA TYR A 56 -7.20 -5.37 24.96
C TYR A 56 -6.12 -6.28 24.39
N SER A 57 -6.27 -6.67 23.13
CA SER A 57 -5.27 -7.44 22.40
C SER A 57 -4.88 -6.73 21.12
N LEU A 58 -3.61 -6.82 20.72
CA LEU A 58 -3.15 -6.21 19.47
C LEU A 58 -2.95 -7.24 18.38
N GLY A 59 -3.47 -6.89 17.19
CA GLY A 59 -3.22 -7.60 15.95
C GLY A 59 -1.77 -7.47 15.49
N HIS A 60 -1.39 -8.37 14.59
CA HIS A 60 -0.09 -8.34 13.94
C HIS A 60 0.04 -7.10 13.04
N PRO A 61 1.15 -6.35 13.09
CA PRO A 61 1.37 -5.21 12.21
C PRO A 61 1.32 -5.61 10.75
N THR A 62 0.56 -4.87 9.95
CA THR A 62 0.16 -5.33 8.62
C THR A 62 0.08 -4.17 7.63
N TYR A 63 0.69 -4.33 6.46
CA TYR A 63 0.46 -3.48 5.30
C TYR A 63 -0.72 -4.00 4.47
N ILE A 64 -1.57 -3.08 4.03
CA ILE A 64 -2.75 -3.35 3.21
C ILE A 64 -2.60 -2.65 1.85
N ALA A 65 -2.78 -3.40 0.76
CA ALA A 65 -2.90 -2.86 -0.59
C ALA A 65 -4.28 -3.23 -1.14
N GLU A 66 -5.06 -2.22 -1.53
CA GLU A 66 -6.38 -2.41 -2.14
C GLU A 66 -6.36 -1.88 -3.58
N PHE A 67 -6.91 -2.66 -4.51
CA PHE A 67 -6.87 -2.36 -5.93
C PHE A 67 -8.01 -3.01 -6.69
N GLU A 68 -8.36 -2.44 -7.84
CA GLU A 68 -9.38 -3.01 -8.74
C GLU A 68 -8.85 -4.29 -9.40
N ALA A 69 -9.70 -5.32 -9.49
CA ALA A 69 -9.38 -6.54 -10.21
C ALA A 69 -9.14 -6.25 -11.70
N VAL A 70 -8.11 -6.87 -12.27
CA VAL A 70 -7.84 -6.79 -13.71
C VAL A 70 -8.68 -7.84 -14.43
N ASP A 71 -9.37 -7.41 -15.49
CA ASP A 71 -10.21 -8.30 -16.30
C ASP A 71 -9.41 -9.49 -16.85
N ASN A 72 -9.99 -10.69 -16.72
CA ASN A 72 -9.41 -11.97 -17.15
C ASN A 72 -8.12 -12.39 -16.43
N ALA A 73 -7.74 -11.74 -15.32
CA ALA A 73 -6.62 -12.19 -14.52
C ALA A 73 -6.92 -13.55 -13.85
N SER A 74 -6.03 -14.52 -14.05
CA SER A 74 -6.06 -15.83 -13.38
C SER A 74 -5.32 -15.82 -12.05
N SER A 75 -4.31 -14.95 -11.90
CA SER A 75 -3.57 -14.74 -10.66
C SER A 75 -2.82 -13.40 -10.67
N TYR A 76 -2.15 -13.08 -9.56
CA TYR A 76 -1.33 -11.87 -9.43
C TYR A 76 0.04 -12.23 -8.85
N THR A 77 1.06 -11.57 -9.36
CA THR A 77 2.38 -11.47 -8.73
C THR A 77 2.62 -10.04 -8.27
N GLY A 78 3.62 -9.84 -7.43
CA GLY A 78 4.07 -8.49 -7.12
C GLY A 78 5.44 -8.45 -6.47
N ARG A 79 5.99 -7.26 -6.39
CA ARG A 79 7.28 -6.96 -5.76
C ARG A 79 7.15 -5.70 -4.90
N VAL A 80 7.62 -5.79 -3.66
CA VAL A 80 7.53 -4.69 -2.69
C VAL A 80 8.52 -3.59 -3.03
N LEU A 81 8.06 -2.34 -3.09
CA LEU A 81 8.94 -1.17 -3.13
C LEU A 81 9.31 -0.77 -1.70
N ARG A 82 10.61 -0.75 -1.40
CA ARG A 82 11.16 -0.35 -0.10
C ARG A 82 11.50 1.14 -0.07
N LYS A 83 11.65 1.71 1.12
CA LYS A 83 11.96 3.15 1.34
C LYS A 83 13.27 3.60 0.71
N ASP A 84 14.20 2.67 0.49
CA ASP A 84 15.48 2.93 -0.16
C ASP A 84 15.37 2.97 -1.70
N GLY A 85 14.15 2.80 -2.24
CA GLY A 85 13.86 2.78 -3.67
C GLY A 85 14.13 1.43 -4.34
N THR A 86 14.54 0.40 -3.59
CA THR A 86 14.76 -0.94 -4.13
C THR A 86 13.49 -1.77 -4.13
N TYR A 87 13.42 -2.70 -5.09
CA TYR A 87 12.36 -3.70 -5.15
C TYR A 87 12.81 -5.02 -4.50
N ALA A 88 11.89 -5.65 -3.77
CA ALA A 88 12.03 -7.04 -3.36
C ALA A 88 11.92 -7.99 -4.58
N ALA A 89 12.23 -9.27 -4.37
CA ALA A 89 11.98 -10.28 -5.37
C ALA A 89 10.47 -10.43 -5.66
N ASP A 90 10.14 -10.84 -6.87
CA ASP A 90 8.76 -11.16 -7.25
C ASP A 90 8.20 -12.29 -6.39
N MET A 91 6.95 -12.14 -6.00
CA MET A 91 6.20 -13.13 -5.23
C MET A 91 4.79 -13.28 -5.78
N VAL A 92 4.23 -14.48 -5.68
CA VAL A 92 2.80 -14.68 -5.88
C VAL A 92 2.07 -14.00 -4.72
N ILE A 93 1.06 -13.19 -5.03
CA ILE A 93 0.24 -12.55 -3.99
C ILE A 93 -1.11 -13.23 -3.91
N THR A 94 -1.56 -13.50 -2.68
CA THR A 94 -2.90 -14.01 -2.42
C THR A 94 -3.81 -12.84 -2.06
N THR A 95 -4.88 -12.69 -2.82
CA THR A 95 -5.84 -11.59 -2.67
C THR A 95 -7.14 -12.09 -2.05
N SER A 96 -7.82 -11.22 -1.31
CA SER A 96 -9.21 -11.41 -0.88
C SER A 96 -10.11 -10.45 -1.62
N ASP A 97 -11.26 -10.91 -2.08
CA ASP A 97 -12.31 -10.06 -2.65
C ASP A 97 -12.97 -9.24 -1.52
N ILE A 98 -13.00 -7.91 -1.67
CA ILE A 98 -13.61 -6.99 -0.71
C ILE A 98 -14.89 -6.33 -1.26
N GLY A 99 -15.39 -6.82 -2.40
CA GLY A 99 -16.59 -6.37 -3.07
C GLY A 99 -16.37 -5.24 -4.07
N ASN A 100 -17.38 -4.98 -4.90
CA ASN A 100 -17.39 -3.92 -5.91
C ASN A 100 -16.22 -3.99 -6.92
N GLY A 101 -15.72 -5.20 -7.20
CA GLY A 101 -14.59 -5.40 -8.11
C GLY A 101 -13.22 -5.08 -7.51
N ASN A 102 -13.14 -4.86 -6.19
CA ASN A 102 -11.88 -4.58 -5.50
C ASN A 102 -11.31 -5.82 -4.80
N LEU A 103 -10.00 -5.92 -4.84
CA LEU A 103 -9.19 -6.94 -4.16
C LEU A 103 -8.35 -6.29 -3.08
N ARG A 104 -8.05 -7.08 -2.03
CA ARG A 104 -7.13 -6.72 -0.95
C ARG A 104 -5.99 -7.72 -0.87
N TYR A 105 -4.77 -7.20 -0.87
CA TYR A 105 -3.56 -7.93 -0.47
C TYR A 105 -3.12 -7.45 0.92
N THR A 106 -2.68 -8.41 1.74
CA THR A 106 -2.33 -8.21 3.15
C THR A 106 -0.92 -8.75 3.38
N GLN A 107 -0.02 -7.92 3.89
CA GLN A 107 1.35 -8.30 4.19
C GLN A 107 1.66 -8.04 5.67
N GLY A 108 1.87 -9.12 6.44
CA GLY A 108 2.35 -9.04 7.82
C GLY A 108 3.79 -8.53 7.90
N VAL A 109 4.11 -7.81 8.98
CA VAL A 109 5.42 -7.20 9.20
C VAL A 109 6.04 -7.72 10.49
N GLY A 110 7.23 -8.32 10.37
CA GLY A 110 7.98 -8.84 11.50
C GLY A 110 7.39 -10.13 12.08
N SER A 111 7.67 -10.39 13.35
CA SER A 111 7.18 -11.59 14.05
C SER A 111 5.74 -11.41 14.53
N ILE A 112 4.97 -12.50 14.54
CA ILE A 112 3.64 -12.52 15.15
C ILE A 112 3.82 -12.61 16.67
N SER A 113 3.55 -11.51 17.37
CA SER A 113 3.54 -11.43 18.83
C SER A 113 2.15 -11.08 19.34
N VAL A 114 1.72 -11.78 20.40
CA VAL A 114 0.46 -11.50 21.08
C VAL A 114 0.78 -10.55 22.24
N PHE A 115 0.17 -9.37 22.21
CA PHE A 115 0.19 -8.44 23.34
C PHE A 115 -1.22 -8.38 23.93
N LEU A 116 -1.30 -8.56 25.25
CA LEU A 116 -2.53 -8.52 26.02
C LEU A 116 -2.35 -7.55 27.19
N THR A 117 -3.33 -6.69 27.42
CA THR A 117 -3.32 -5.77 28.55
C THR A 117 -4.73 -5.46 29.03
N CYS A 118 -4.86 -5.10 30.30
CA CYS A 118 -6.10 -4.58 30.88
C CYS A 118 -6.18 -3.05 30.79
N SER A 119 -5.18 -2.39 30.20
CA SER A 119 -5.04 -0.94 30.11
C SER A 119 -5.20 -0.48 28.66
N GLN A 120 -6.23 0.32 28.38
CA GLN A 120 -6.44 0.90 27.06
C GLN A 120 -5.25 1.78 26.62
N SER A 121 -4.68 2.55 27.54
CA SER A 121 -3.53 3.41 27.23
C SER A 121 -2.31 2.59 26.83
N ASP A 122 -2.07 1.47 27.49
CA ASP A 122 -0.91 0.61 27.18
C ASP A 122 -1.10 -0.06 25.82
N ALA A 123 -2.33 -0.46 25.49
CA ALA A 123 -2.68 -0.99 24.17
C ALA A 123 -2.47 0.05 23.07
N MET A 124 -2.85 1.32 23.30
CA MET A 124 -2.64 2.40 22.34
C MET A 124 -1.16 2.76 22.18
N ASN A 125 -0.36 2.73 23.25
CA ASN A 125 1.07 2.97 23.19
C ASN A 125 1.79 1.88 22.39
N GLU A 126 1.53 0.60 22.70
CA GLU A 126 2.09 -0.52 21.94
C GLU A 126 1.62 -0.50 20.47
N GLN A 127 0.39 -0.06 20.19
CA GLN A 127 -0.10 0.10 18.82
C GLN A 127 0.74 1.15 18.07
N GLN A 128 1.04 2.28 18.71
CA GLN A 128 1.88 3.32 18.12
C GLN A 128 3.31 2.82 17.90
N ASP A 129 3.91 2.13 18.87
CA ASP A 129 5.25 1.55 18.73
C ASP A 129 5.34 0.58 17.54
N ARG A 130 4.29 -0.21 17.32
CA ARG A 130 4.19 -1.10 16.14
C ARG A 130 4.04 -0.33 14.83
N LEU A 131 3.29 0.76 14.80
CA LEU A 131 3.15 1.62 13.63
C LEU A 131 4.46 2.34 13.29
N ASP A 132 5.21 2.75 14.30
CA ASP A 132 6.53 3.37 14.16
C ASP A 132 7.57 2.35 13.66
N PHE A 133 7.54 1.13 14.19
CA PHE A 133 8.36 0.02 13.66
C PHE A 133 8.07 -0.26 12.18
N MET A 134 6.81 -0.16 11.75
CA MET A 134 6.49 -0.28 10.32
C MET A 134 7.16 0.84 9.51
N ASP A 135 7.19 2.08 9.99
CA ASP A 135 7.91 3.17 9.31
C ASP A 135 9.42 2.91 9.22
N ASP A 136 10.00 2.31 10.25
CA ASP A 136 11.40 1.90 10.24
C ASP A 136 11.69 0.83 9.19
N VAL A 137 10.81 -0.18 9.05
CA VAL A 137 10.86 -1.18 7.96
C VAL A 137 10.70 -0.50 6.60
N GLY A 138 9.77 0.44 6.50
CA GLY A 138 9.60 1.34 5.36
C GLY A 138 9.28 0.65 4.04
N HIS A 139 8.25 -0.20 4.01
CA HIS A 139 7.69 -0.62 2.72
C HIS A 139 6.72 0.47 2.24
N GLN A 140 6.95 1.01 1.04
CA GLN A 140 6.16 2.11 0.49
C GLN A 140 4.89 1.61 -0.21
N GLY A 141 4.98 0.43 -0.81
CA GLY A 141 3.88 -0.16 -1.55
C GLY A 141 4.32 -1.42 -2.28
N ILE A 142 3.50 -1.85 -3.22
CA ILE A 142 3.74 -3.03 -4.04
C ILE A 142 3.44 -2.69 -5.49
N GLU A 143 4.35 -3.11 -6.36
CA GLU A 143 4.04 -3.21 -7.78
C GLU A 143 3.44 -4.58 -8.05
N ILE A 144 2.26 -4.60 -8.65
CA ILE A 144 1.44 -5.78 -8.89
C ILE A 144 1.38 -6.02 -10.39
N THR A 145 1.54 -7.27 -10.80
CA THR A 145 1.38 -7.71 -12.18
C THR A 145 0.27 -8.75 -12.25
N ALA A 146 -0.75 -8.51 -13.06
CA ALA A 146 -1.78 -9.52 -13.33
C ALA A 146 -1.30 -10.55 -14.36
N VAL A 147 -1.56 -11.82 -14.08
CA VAL A 147 -1.28 -12.95 -14.94
C VAL A 147 -2.59 -13.34 -15.63
N LEU A 148 -2.61 -13.29 -16.96
CA LEU A 148 -3.79 -13.63 -17.79
C LEU A 148 -3.77 -15.11 -18.14
#